data_AF-A0A955RNK5-F1
#
_entry.id   AF-A0A955RNK5-F1
#
_cell.length_a   1.000
_cell.length_b   1.000
_cell.length_c   1.000
_cell.angle_alpha   90.00
_cell.angle_beta   90.00
_cell.angle_gamma   90.00
#
_symmetry.space_group_name_H-M   'P 1'
#
loop_
_entity.id
_entity.type
_entity.pdbx_description
1 polymer ?
#
loop_
_entity_poly.entity_id
_entity_poly.type
_entity_poly.pdbx_seq_one_letter_code
_entity_poly.pdbx_strand_id
1 'polypeptide(L)'
;MEKDAQFVEMVVKELVENPDDVKVERSIDEMGVLITLAVNPADMGKVIGKEGRTAKAIRTLLRVLGAKNNSRVTLKIAEPEGGTGGNNYDGGNEFNSNSEMEAAPEQPAMTDEPSAPVEEDNSPENPTSII
;
A
#
# COMPACT_ATOMS: atom_id res chain seq x y z
N MET A 1 -7.72 -6.21 -17.63
CA MET A 1 -6.53 -6.27 -16.76
C MET A 1 -5.98 -4.86 -16.59
N GLU A 2 -5.48 -4.52 -15.41
CA GLU A 2 -4.76 -3.27 -15.21
C GLU A 2 -3.36 -3.32 -15.87
N LYS A 3 -2.79 -2.13 -16.11
CA LYS A 3 -1.55 -1.96 -16.90
C LYS A 3 -0.33 -2.62 -16.25
N ASP A 4 -0.32 -2.71 -14.93
CA ASP A 4 0.70 -3.37 -14.12
C ASP A 4 0.74 -4.88 -14.38
N ALA A 5 -0.40 -5.56 -14.28
CA ALA A 5 -0.50 -7.01 -14.51
C ALA A 5 -0.17 -7.38 -15.97
N GLN A 6 -0.65 -6.58 -16.94
CA GLN A 6 -0.34 -6.79 -18.36
C GLN A 6 1.15 -6.63 -18.66
N PHE A 7 1.82 -5.69 -17.99
CA PHE A 7 3.25 -5.50 -18.14
C PHE A 7 4.04 -6.72 -17.68
N VAL A 8 3.70 -7.28 -16.50
CA VAL A 8 4.34 -8.50 -16.00
C VAL A 8 4.11 -9.65 -16.96
N GLU A 9 2.87 -9.85 -17.38
CA GLU A 9 2.51 -10.95 -18.29
C GLU A 9 3.29 -10.87 -19.61
N MET A 10 3.34 -9.69 -20.23
CA MET A 10 4.11 -9.47 -21.46
C MET A 10 5.59 -9.78 -21.27
N VAL A 11 6.23 -9.20 -20.24
CA VAL A 11 7.67 -9.38 -20.00
C VAL A 11 8.01 -10.84 -19.72
N VAL A 12 7.18 -11.51 -18.91
CA VAL A 12 7.43 -12.91 -18.54
C VAL A 12 7.21 -13.83 -19.73
N LYS A 13 6.18 -13.62 -20.55
CA LYS A 13 5.95 -14.43 -21.76
C LYS A 13 7.11 -14.38 -22.75
N GLU A 14 7.81 -13.25 -22.85
CA GLU A 14 9.01 -13.12 -23.69
C GLU A 14 10.27 -13.76 -23.08
N LEU A 15 10.26 -14.07 -21.78
CA LEU A 15 11.41 -14.65 -21.06
C LEU A 15 11.37 -16.18 -20.96
N VAL A 16 10.19 -16.79 -21.12
CA VAL A 16 9.95 -18.21 -20.86
C VAL A 16 9.81 -19.01 -22.15
N GLU A 17 10.01 -20.34 -22.07
CA GLU A 17 9.73 -21.23 -23.20
C GLU A 17 8.25 -21.64 -23.27
N ASN A 18 7.54 -21.63 -22.14
CA ASN A 18 6.12 -22.00 -22.06
C ASN A 18 5.26 -20.77 -21.73
N PRO A 19 4.95 -19.89 -22.69
CA PRO A 19 4.17 -18.67 -22.45
C PRO A 19 2.71 -18.96 -22.07
N ASP A 20 2.19 -20.14 -22.42
CA ASP A 20 0.82 -20.57 -22.12
C ASP A 20 0.62 -20.94 -20.64
N ASP A 21 1.70 -21.32 -19.96
CA ASP A 21 1.71 -21.66 -18.54
C ASP A 21 1.91 -20.45 -17.62
N VAL A 22 2.03 -19.24 -18.21
CA VAL A 22 2.18 -18.00 -17.45
C VAL A 22 0.81 -17.51 -17.00
N LYS A 23 0.60 -17.48 -15.68
CA LYS A 23 -0.62 -16.94 -15.05
C LYS A 23 -0.25 -15.79 -14.14
N VAL A 24 -0.93 -14.66 -14.34
CA VAL A 24 -0.77 -13.45 -13.52
C VAL A 24 -2.09 -13.17 -12.82
N GLU A 25 -2.05 -13.16 -11.49
CA GLU A 25 -3.19 -12.80 -10.64
C GLU A 25 -2.91 -11.47 -9.96
N ARG A 26 -3.92 -10.59 -9.96
CA ARG A 26 -3.86 -9.30 -9.29
C ARG A 26 -4.90 -9.27 -8.17
N SER A 27 -4.44 -8.95 -6.97
CA SER A 27 -5.27 -8.76 -5.78
C SER A 27 -4.97 -7.39 -5.17
N ILE A 28 -6.01 -6.72 -4.69
CA ILE A 28 -5.89 -5.44 -3.99
C ILE A 28 -6.18 -5.72 -2.52
N ASP A 29 -5.30 -5.28 -1.63
CA ASP A 29 -5.44 -5.36 -0.19
C ASP A 29 -5.32 -3.96 0.44
N GLU A 30 -5.40 -3.88 1.77
CA GLU A 30 -5.26 -2.62 2.51
C GLU A 30 -3.85 -2.01 2.39
N MET A 31 -2.84 -2.81 2.03
CA MET A 31 -1.44 -2.39 1.91
C MET A 31 -1.04 -2.03 0.47
N GLY A 32 -1.89 -2.29 -0.52
CA GLY A 32 -1.70 -1.95 -1.93
C GLY A 32 -2.16 -3.05 -2.88
N VAL A 33 -1.31 -3.34 -3.87
CA VAL A 33 -1.57 -4.28 -4.96
C VAL A 33 -0.58 -5.44 -4.87
N LEU A 34 -1.09 -6.66 -4.71
CA LEU A 34 -0.32 -7.89 -4.78
C LEU A 34 -0.51 -8.54 -6.15
N ILE A 35 0.60 -8.66 -6.89
CA ILE A 35 0.68 -9.39 -8.15
C ILE A 35 1.32 -10.76 -7.85
N THR A 36 0.58 -11.82 -8.11
CA THR A 36 1.07 -13.20 -8.02
C THR A 36 1.34 -13.73 -9.42
N LEU A 37 2.56 -14.17 -9.66
CA LEU A 37 3.01 -14.76 -10.92
C LEU A 37 3.22 -16.26 -10.72
N ALA A 38 2.45 -17.08 -11.43
CA ALA A 38 2.68 -18.50 -11.55
C ALA A 38 3.23 -18.80 -12.96
N VAL A 39 4.30 -19.58 -13.03
CA VAL A 39 4.88 -20.05 -14.29
C VAL A 39 5.27 -21.52 -14.20
N ASN A 40 5.60 -22.13 -15.34
CA ASN A 40 6.09 -23.49 -15.40
C ASN A 40 7.39 -23.66 -14.56
N PRO A 41 7.53 -24.77 -13.79
CA PRO A 41 8.74 -25.02 -13.01
C PRO A 41 10.05 -24.96 -13.83
N ALA A 42 10.01 -25.38 -15.10
CA ALA A 42 11.17 -25.35 -16.00
C ALA A 42 11.63 -23.93 -16.35
N ASP A 43 10.72 -22.96 -16.33
CA ASP A 43 10.98 -21.57 -16.66
C ASP A 43 11.28 -20.69 -15.43
N MET A 44 11.06 -21.23 -14.24
CA MET A 44 11.24 -20.49 -12.98
C MET A 44 12.67 -19.95 -12.82
N GLY A 45 13.67 -20.74 -13.23
CA GLY A 45 15.08 -20.32 -13.21
C GLY A 45 15.37 -19.12 -14.11
N LYS A 46 14.66 -18.99 -15.25
CA LYS A 46 14.80 -17.87 -16.19
C LYS A 46 14.16 -16.60 -15.62
N VAL A 47 12.98 -16.73 -15.02
CA VAL A 47 12.23 -15.61 -14.43
C VAL A 47 12.93 -15.05 -13.19
N ILE A 48 13.44 -15.92 -12.30
CA ILE A 48 14.23 -15.50 -11.14
C ILE A 48 15.56 -14.92 -11.62
N GLY A 49 16.22 -15.62 -12.55
CA GLY A 49 17.54 -15.27 -13.05
C GLY A 49 18.67 -15.55 -12.04
N LYS A 50 19.92 -15.43 -12.49
CA LYS A 50 21.10 -15.62 -11.63
C LYS A 50 21.05 -14.64 -10.46
N GLU A 51 21.13 -15.14 -9.22
CA GLU A 51 21.04 -14.35 -7.98
C GLU A 51 19.73 -13.54 -7.82
N GLY A 52 18.65 -13.91 -8.53
CA GLY A 52 17.39 -13.17 -8.48
C GLY A 52 17.42 -11.82 -9.21
N ARG A 53 18.43 -11.56 -10.04
CA ARG A 53 18.61 -10.26 -10.72
C ARG A 53 17.43 -9.92 -11.63
N THR A 54 16.91 -10.88 -12.39
CA THR A 54 15.78 -10.68 -13.29
C THR A 54 14.51 -10.33 -12.51
N ALA A 55 14.17 -11.14 -11.50
CA ALA A 55 13.03 -10.85 -10.62
C ALA A 55 13.16 -9.50 -9.90
N LYS A 56 14.37 -9.12 -9.47
CA LYS A 56 14.63 -7.81 -8.85
C LYS A 56 14.41 -6.67 -9.83
N ALA A 57 14.83 -6.80 -11.08
CA ALA A 57 14.61 -5.79 -12.12
C ALA A 57 13.10 -5.59 -12.39
N ILE A 58 12.35 -6.69 -12.53
CA ILE A 58 10.89 -6.64 -12.72
C ILE A 58 10.22 -5.92 -11.54
N ARG A 59 10.61 -6.23 -10.30
CA ARG A 59 10.09 -5.54 -9.09
C ARG A 59 10.36 -4.04 -9.13
N THR A 60 11.56 -3.62 -9.52
CA THR A 60 11.90 -2.20 -9.63
C THR A 60 11.02 -1.50 -10.67
N LEU A 61 10.78 -2.13 -11.83
CA LEU A 61 9.91 -1.57 -12.86
C LEU A 61 8.47 -1.44 -12.37
N LEU A 62 7.97 -2.45 -11.66
CA LEU A 62 6.64 -2.41 -11.04
C LEU A 62 6.50 -1.31 -10.00
N ARG A 63 7.57 -1.00 -9.24
CA ARG A 63 7.55 0.15 -8.32
C ARG A 63 7.37 1.48 -9.05
N VAL A 64 8.07 1.67 -10.17
CA VAL A 64 7.95 2.91 -10.97
C VAL A 64 6.55 3.01 -11.57
N LEU A 65 5.99 1.91 -12.06
CA LEU A 65 4.62 1.86 -12.58
C LEU A 65 3.57 2.11 -11.48
N GLY A 66 3.75 1.52 -10.30
CA GLY A 66 2.87 1.68 -9.15
C GLY A 66 2.91 3.09 -8.55
N ALA A 67 4.09 3.70 -8.45
CA ALA A 67 4.26 5.07 -7.96
C ALA A 67 3.47 6.08 -8.80
N LYS A 68 3.38 5.88 -10.12
CA LYS A 68 2.57 6.73 -11.00
C LYS A 68 1.06 6.65 -10.70
N ASN A 69 0.61 5.53 -10.14
CA ASN A 69 -0.80 5.29 -9.80
C ASN A 69 -1.05 5.41 -8.29
N ASN A 70 -0.13 6.02 -7.53
CA ASN A 70 -0.18 6.11 -6.05
C ASN A 70 -0.44 4.76 -5.35
N SER A 71 -0.01 3.66 -5.97
CA SER A 71 -0.32 2.30 -5.54
C SER A 71 0.97 1.54 -5.23
N ARG A 72 1.04 0.92 -4.05
CA ARG A 72 2.17 0.07 -3.67
C ARG A 72 2.03 -1.31 -4.31
N VAL A 73 2.85 -1.60 -5.32
CA VAL A 73 2.80 -2.89 -6.04
C VAL A 73 3.86 -3.86 -5.53
N THR A 74 3.45 -5.06 -5.16
CA THR A 74 4.31 -6.16 -4.69
C THR A 74 4.20 -7.35 -5.64
N LEU A 75 5.34 -7.93 -6.03
CA LEU A 75 5.39 -9.13 -6.88
C LEU A 75 5.78 -10.36 -6.07
N LYS A 76 4.89 -11.36 -6.07
CA LYS A 76 5.11 -12.71 -5.54
C LYS A 76 5.20 -13.69 -6.69
N ILE A 77 6.22 -14.56 -6.67
CA ILE A 77 6.34 -15.66 -7.62
C ILE A 77 5.87 -16.91 -6.89
N ALA A 78 4.86 -17.59 -7.44
CA ALA A 78 4.30 -18.81 -6.86
C ALA A 78 5.25 -19.98 -7.14
N GLU A 79 5.86 -20.51 -6.09
CA GLU A 79 6.65 -21.73 -6.18
C GLU A 79 5.73 -22.94 -6.23
N PRO A 80 5.94 -23.91 -7.16
CA PRO A 80 5.32 -25.22 -7.07
C PRO A 80 5.87 -25.94 -5.83
N GLU A 81 5.00 -26.66 -5.11
CA GLU A 81 5.30 -27.33 -3.84
C GLU A 81 6.64 -28.10 -3.90
N GLY A 82 7.66 -27.63 -3.15
CA GLY A 82 8.97 -28.29 -3.07
C GLY A 82 10.22 -27.40 -3.22
N GLY A 83 10.08 -26.08 -3.42
CA GLY A 83 11.20 -25.14 -3.40
C GLY A 83 11.74 -24.93 -1.98
N THR A 84 13.04 -25.13 -1.77
CA THR A 84 13.73 -24.83 -0.52
C THR A 84 13.57 -23.35 -0.19
N GLY A 85 12.71 -23.05 0.78
CA GLY A 85 12.48 -21.71 1.32
C GLY A 85 13.82 -21.05 1.69
N GLY A 86 14.21 -20.08 0.87
CA GLY A 86 15.55 -19.51 0.93
C GLY A 86 15.57 -18.11 0.36
N ASN A 87 14.67 -17.27 0.84
CA ASN A 87 14.91 -15.87 1.20
C ASN A 87 13.54 -15.21 1.37
N ASN A 88 13.25 -14.84 2.61
CA ASN A 88 12.25 -13.81 2.90
C ASN A 88 12.69 -12.54 2.15
N TYR A 89 12.25 -12.39 0.90
CA TYR A 89 12.14 -11.09 0.24
C TYR A 89 10.89 -10.36 0.74
N ASP A 90 10.55 -10.54 2.02
CA ASP A 90 9.93 -9.54 2.88
C ASP A 90 11.02 -8.51 3.27
N GLY A 91 11.74 -8.03 2.27
CA GLY A 91 12.51 -6.82 2.42
C GLY A 91 11.47 -5.70 2.37
N GLY A 92 10.87 -5.42 3.52
CA GLY A 92 10.21 -4.16 3.81
C GLY A 92 11.18 -3.05 3.42
N ASN A 93 11.10 -2.64 2.17
CA ASN A 93 11.91 -1.56 1.67
C ASN A 93 11.15 -0.32 2.12
N GLU A 94 11.54 0.16 3.29
CA GLU A 94 11.14 1.43 3.87
C GLU A 94 10.91 2.42 2.74
N PHE A 95 9.64 2.78 2.59
CA PHE A 95 9.24 3.92 1.81
C PHE A 95 9.99 5.08 2.44
N ASN A 96 11.07 5.56 1.80
CA ASN A 96 11.59 6.88 2.12
C ASN A 96 10.56 7.87 1.54
N SER A 97 9.49 8.08 2.30
CA SER A 97 8.51 9.11 2.07
C SER A 97 9.15 10.47 2.40
N ASN A 98 10.08 10.93 1.56
CA ASN A 98 10.34 12.36 1.44
C ASN A 98 9.43 12.95 0.36
N SER A 99 8.13 12.70 0.54
CA SER A 99 7.08 13.46 -0.11
C SER A 99 6.08 13.90 0.96
N GLU A 100 6.57 14.62 1.96
CA GLU A 100 5.78 15.65 2.63
C GLU A 100 5.57 16.78 1.63
N MET A 101 4.55 16.60 0.81
CA MET A 101 3.89 17.67 0.09
C MET A 101 2.41 17.53 0.38
N GLU A 102 1.98 17.95 1.58
CA GLU A 102 0.67 18.56 1.75
C GLU A 102 0.55 19.40 3.03
N ALA A 103 0.28 20.68 2.78
CA ALA A 103 -0.50 21.66 3.55
C ALA A 103 -0.21 21.88 5.04
N ALA A 104 0.18 23.13 5.34
CA ALA A 104 0.17 23.70 6.68
C ALA A 104 -1.21 23.55 7.34
N PRO A 105 -1.31 23.00 8.55
CA PRO A 105 -2.47 23.25 9.40
C PRO A 105 -2.33 24.64 10.02
N GLU A 106 -3.37 25.44 9.84
CA GLU A 106 -3.55 26.76 10.45
C GLU A 106 -3.36 26.68 11.97
N GLN A 107 -2.74 27.72 12.54
CA GLN A 107 -2.41 27.79 13.97
C GLN A 107 -3.68 27.72 14.83
N PRO A 108 -3.72 26.91 15.91
CA PRO A 108 -4.74 27.05 16.92
C PRO A 108 -4.38 28.21 17.84
N ALA A 109 -4.96 29.38 17.61
CA ALA A 109 -4.96 30.45 18.61
C ALA A 109 -6.04 30.13 19.66
N MET A 110 -5.64 29.48 20.76
CA MET A 110 -6.39 29.55 22.01
C MET A 110 -6.03 30.87 22.69
N THR A 111 -6.96 31.81 22.75
CA THR A 111 -7.08 32.73 23.89
C THR A 111 -8.55 32.84 24.22
N ASP A 112 -8.93 32.13 25.28
CA ASP A 112 -10.15 32.32 26.04
C ASP A 112 -10.18 33.71 26.71
N GLU A 113 -11.40 34.09 27.10
CA GLU A 113 -11.79 35.10 28.09
C GLU A 113 -12.10 36.56 27.65
N PRO A 114 -13.10 37.21 28.28
CA PRO A 114 -14.43 37.33 27.67
C PRO A 114 -15.01 38.76 27.70
N SER A 115 -16.07 39.03 26.94
CA SER A 115 -16.89 40.25 27.13
C SER A 115 -18.30 40.07 26.58
N ALA A 116 -19.25 39.66 27.43
CA ALA A 116 -20.66 40.02 27.33
C ALA A 116 -21.36 39.78 28.69
N PRO A 117 -22.39 40.58 29.04
CA PRO A 117 -22.82 40.79 30.42
C PRO A 117 -23.72 39.66 30.93
N VAL A 118 -23.64 39.39 32.23
CA VAL A 118 -24.63 38.60 32.96
C VAL A 118 -25.95 39.37 32.98
N GLU A 119 -26.95 38.86 32.26
CA GLU A 119 -28.33 39.30 32.40
C GLU A 119 -28.94 38.75 33.70
N GLU A 120 -29.62 39.65 34.39
CA GLU A 120 -30.30 39.51 35.66
C GLU A 120 -31.64 38.78 35.43
N ASP A 121 -31.83 37.58 35.99
CA ASP A 121 -33.15 36.94 36.03
C ASP A 121 -33.51 36.46 37.43
N ASN A 122 -34.69 36.92 37.87
CA ASN A 122 -35.29 36.77 39.17
C ASN A 122 -35.76 35.32 39.36
N SER A 123 -35.28 34.64 40.41
CA SER A 123 -35.98 33.47 40.95
C SER A 123 -36.77 33.84 42.21
N PRO A 124 -38.01 33.33 42.37
CA PRO A 124 -38.91 33.72 43.43
C PRO A 124 -38.54 33.11 44.79
N GLU A 125 -38.67 33.91 45.85
CA GLU A 125 -38.59 33.45 47.23
C GLU A 125 -39.74 32.48 47.55
N ASN A 126 -39.38 31.32 48.08
CA ASN A 126 -40.30 30.30 48.56
C ASN A 126 -40.60 30.57 50.06
N PRO A 127 -41.85 30.79 50.50
CA PRO A 127 -42.10 31.03 51.92
C PRO A 127 -42.06 29.72 52.72
N THR A 128 -41.10 29.66 53.64
CA THR A 128 -41.00 28.67 54.71
C THR A 128 -42.27 28.62 55.56
N SER A 129 -42.76 27.40 55.81
CA SER A 129 -43.82 27.08 56.76
C SER A 129 -43.49 27.55 58.18
N ILE A 130 -44.41 28.26 58.83
CA ILE A 130 -44.38 28.53 60.26
C ILE A 130 -45.81 28.37 60.82
N ILE A 131 -45.94 27.31 61.62
CA ILE A 131 -46.84 27.04 62.78
C ILE A 131 -48.35 26.90 62.50
#